data_AF-A0A857VFS2-F1
#
_entry.id   AF-A0A857VFS2-F1
#
_cell.length_a   1.000
_cell.length_b   1.000
_cell.length_c   1.000
_cell.angle_alpha   90.00
_cell.angle_beta   90.00
_cell.angle_gamma   90.00
#
_symmetry.space_group_name_H-M   'P 1'
#
loop_
_entity.id
_entity.type
_entity.pdbx_description
1 polymer ?
#
loop_
_entity_poly.entity_id
_entity_poly.type
_entity_poly.pdbx_seq_one_letter_code
_entity_poly.pdbx_strand_id
1 'polypeptide(L)'
;MPNTNHTAHTTHRRQIIYLYTIVCVYLTLPILICIGIIPWNMKFVALIVGVVAMYIVMRILGNTHSDIGITRQRTIYSLKTVLPITIVLLIAAGLFLLLEKPRFSPTEGIGFYVFYILISCPAQELLFRGILSRMLQELRLHRVLELGVAAALFGYVHIIYGDMLTVVVMSIVGIVWYRAYQRSSNLIGVTMSHVILGVMTIALGIID
;
A
#
# COMPACT_ATOMS: atom_id res chain seq x y z
N MET A 1 -2.97 29.80 -30.26
CA MET A 1 -2.39 29.65 -28.90
C MET A 1 -3.37 28.80 -28.09
N PRO A 2 -3.00 27.61 -27.60
CA PRO A 2 -3.89 26.82 -26.75
C PRO A 2 -4.15 27.57 -25.44
N ASN A 3 -5.41 27.62 -25.04
CA ASN A 3 -5.94 28.48 -23.98
C ASN A 3 -5.42 28.03 -22.60
N THR A 4 -4.38 28.70 -22.10
CA THR A 4 -3.67 28.39 -20.84
C THR A 4 -4.58 28.38 -19.61
N ASN A 5 -5.70 29.11 -19.66
CA ASN A 5 -6.67 29.17 -18.58
C ASN A 5 -7.49 27.86 -18.43
N HIS A 6 -7.77 27.17 -19.53
CA HIS A 6 -8.56 25.93 -19.50
C HIS A 6 -7.73 24.77 -18.91
N THR A 7 -6.45 24.68 -19.23
CA THR A 7 -5.57 23.61 -18.75
C THR A 7 -5.23 23.74 -17.26
N ALA A 8 -5.10 24.97 -16.77
CA ALA A 8 -4.89 25.25 -15.34
C ALA A 8 -6.13 24.84 -14.51
N HIS A 9 -7.33 25.19 -14.95
CA HIS A 9 -8.57 24.88 -14.24
C HIS A 9 -8.83 23.36 -14.16
N THR A 10 -8.56 22.61 -15.25
CA THR A 10 -8.69 21.15 -15.24
C THR A 10 -7.67 20.47 -14.33
N THR A 11 -6.46 21.02 -14.23
CA THR A 11 -5.41 20.50 -13.35
C THR A 11 -5.78 20.70 -11.88
N HIS A 12 -6.21 21.91 -11.52
CA HIS A 12 -6.66 22.23 -10.17
C HIS A 12 -7.83 21.34 -9.71
N ARG A 13 -8.81 21.10 -10.58
CA ARG A 13 -9.93 20.19 -10.30
C ARG A 13 -9.46 18.76 -10.03
N ARG A 14 -8.50 18.23 -10.81
CA ARG A 14 -7.93 16.89 -10.58
C ARG A 14 -7.22 16.80 -9.24
N GLN A 15 -6.43 17.81 -8.88
CA GLN A 15 -5.73 17.87 -7.59
C GLN A 15 -6.69 17.86 -6.41
N ILE A 16 -7.78 18.64 -6.48
CA ILE A 16 -8.83 18.62 -5.45
C ILE A 16 -9.44 17.22 -5.31
N ILE A 17 -9.77 16.56 -6.43
CA ILE A 17 -10.31 15.20 -6.40
C ILE A 17 -9.32 14.25 -5.71
N TYR A 18 -8.03 14.32 -6.05
CA TYR A 18 -7.01 13.50 -5.39
C TYR A 18 -6.96 13.74 -3.87
N LEU A 19 -6.96 14.99 -3.42
CA LEU A 19 -6.96 15.31 -1.99
C LEU A 19 -8.19 14.72 -1.28
N TYR A 20 -9.40 14.89 -1.83
CA TYR A 20 -10.61 14.32 -1.25
C TYR A 20 -10.52 12.79 -1.18
N THR A 21 -10.08 12.14 -2.25
CA THR A 21 -9.97 10.68 -2.28
C THR A 21 -8.91 10.14 -1.32
N ILE A 22 -7.79 10.86 -1.14
CA ILE A 22 -6.78 10.54 -0.12
C ILE A 22 -7.42 10.60 1.27
N VAL A 23 -8.11 11.69 1.59
CA VAL A 23 -8.78 11.83 2.90
C VAL A 23 -9.82 10.72 3.10
N CYS A 24 -10.73 10.52 2.15
CA CYS A 24 -11.82 9.55 2.30
C CYS A 24 -11.33 8.11 2.43
N VAL A 25 -10.35 7.68 1.62
CA VAL A 25 -9.95 6.26 1.56
C VAL A 25 -8.76 5.95 2.46
N TYR A 26 -7.77 6.84 2.56
CA TYR A 26 -6.54 6.53 3.31
C TYR A 26 -6.65 6.94 4.78
N LEU A 27 -7.50 7.92 5.11
CA LEU A 27 -7.69 8.39 6.49
C LEU A 27 -9.04 7.97 7.05
N THR A 28 -10.14 8.38 6.42
CA THR A 28 -11.48 8.15 6.98
C THR A 28 -11.83 6.67 7.06
N LEU A 29 -11.54 5.89 6.01
CA LEU A 29 -11.90 4.46 5.99
C LEU A 29 -11.27 3.64 7.14
N PRO A 30 -9.95 3.74 7.44
CA PRO A 30 -9.39 3.14 8.65
C PRO A 30 -10.05 3.64 9.95
N ILE A 31 -10.32 4.94 10.07
CA ILE A 31 -10.99 5.52 11.26
C ILE A 31 -12.35 4.87 11.46
N LEU A 32 -13.16 4.74 10.41
CA LEU A 32 -14.49 4.15 10.48
C LEU A 32 -14.45 2.69 10.98
N ILE A 33 -13.40 1.94 10.63
CA ILE A 33 -13.16 0.59 11.14
C ILE A 33 -12.77 0.66 12.63
N CYS A 34 -11.83 1.53 13.00
CA CYS A 34 -11.36 1.68 14.39
C CYS A 34 -12.47 2.07 15.38
N ILE A 35 -13.37 2.97 14.99
CA ILE A 35 -14.48 3.42 15.85
C ILE A 35 -15.70 2.50 15.77
N GLY A 36 -15.64 1.42 14.98
CA GLY A 36 -16.69 0.42 14.87
C GLY A 36 -17.90 0.80 14.03
N ILE A 37 -17.87 1.92 13.29
CA ILE A 37 -18.92 2.23 12.31
C ILE A 37 -18.93 1.17 11.20
N ILE A 38 -17.75 0.75 10.76
CA ILE A 38 -17.58 -0.45 9.95
C ILE A 38 -17.23 -1.60 10.91
N PRO A 39 -18.07 -2.65 11.00
CA PRO A 39 -17.79 -3.81 11.84
C PRO A 39 -16.44 -4.46 11.49
N TRP A 40 -15.71 -4.94 12.52
CA TRP A 40 -14.39 -5.54 12.36
C TRP A 40 -14.35 -6.70 11.34
N ASN A 41 -15.37 -7.54 11.34
CA ASN A 41 -15.51 -8.66 10.39
C ASN A 41 -15.67 -8.20 8.92
N MET A 42 -16.01 -6.93 8.68
CA MET A 42 -16.13 -6.33 7.35
C MET A 42 -14.88 -5.56 6.91
N LYS A 43 -13.82 -5.48 7.74
CA LYS A 43 -12.62 -4.68 7.47
C LYS A 43 -12.02 -4.94 6.08
N PHE A 44 -11.85 -6.21 5.70
CA PHE A 44 -11.28 -6.57 4.40
C PHE A 44 -12.19 -6.18 3.24
N VAL A 45 -13.50 -6.37 3.38
CA VAL A 45 -14.48 -5.97 2.35
C VAL A 45 -14.42 -4.46 2.15
N ALA A 46 -14.46 -3.69 3.23
CA ALA A 46 -14.43 -2.23 3.17
C ALA A 46 -13.14 -1.71 2.51
N LEU A 47 -11.99 -2.26 2.89
CA LEU A 47 -10.69 -1.89 2.30
C LEU A 47 -10.63 -2.22 0.81
N ILE A 48 -11.07 -3.42 0.40
CA ILE A 48 -11.09 -3.81 -1.03
C ILE A 48 -12.05 -2.92 -1.83
N VAL A 49 -13.22 -2.59 -1.30
CA VAL A 49 -14.13 -1.62 -1.92
C VAL A 49 -13.45 -0.27 -2.09
N GLY A 50 -12.70 0.19 -1.08
CA GLY A 50 -11.87 1.39 -1.16
C GLY A 50 -10.86 1.33 -2.33
N VAL A 51 -10.13 0.22 -2.47
CA VAL A 51 -9.17 0.03 -3.59
C VAL A 51 -9.88 0.06 -4.94
N VAL A 52 -11.01 -0.63 -5.08
CA VAL A 52 -11.78 -0.65 -6.33
C VAL A 52 -12.31 0.75 -6.68
N ALA A 53 -12.84 1.48 -5.70
CA ALA A 53 -13.28 2.86 -5.89
C ALA A 53 -12.13 3.77 -6.35
N MET A 54 -10.96 3.66 -5.70
CA MET A 54 -9.76 4.39 -6.10
C MET A 54 -9.31 4.05 -7.52
N TYR A 55 -9.30 2.77 -7.87
CA TYR A 55 -8.98 2.34 -9.22
C TYR A 55 -9.94 2.96 -10.26
N ILE A 56 -11.26 2.94 -10.00
CA ILE A 56 -12.26 3.56 -10.87
C ILE A 56 -12.00 5.07 -11.03
N VAL A 57 -11.73 5.78 -9.93
CA VAL A 57 -11.36 7.21 -9.98
C VAL A 57 -10.14 7.43 -10.87
N MET A 58 -9.09 6.63 -10.72
CA MET A 58 -7.89 6.76 -11.55
C MET A 58 -8.20 6.58 -13.03
N ARG A 59 -9.09 5.65 -13.37
CA ARG A 59 -9.55 5.42 -14.75
C ARG A 59 -10.38 6.58 -15.30
N ILE A 60 -11.33 7.12 -14.51
CA ILE A 60 -12.14 8.28 -14.89
C ILE A 60 -11.26 9.51 -15.15
N LEU A 61 -10.19 9.68 -14.37
CA LEU A 61 -9.23 10.76 -14.51
C LEU A 61 -8.18 10.54 -15.62
N GLY A 62 -8.35 9.48 -16.42
CA GLY A 62 -7.53 9.20 -17.62
C GLY A 62 -6.20 8.51 -17.35
N ASN A 63 -5.92 8.05 -16.13
CA ASN A 63 -4.69 7.31 -15.85
C ASN A 63 -4.79 5.89 -16.45
N THR A 64 -3.70 5.47 -17.07
CA THR A 64 -3.52 4.13 -17.66
C THR A 64 -3.10 3.11 -16.60
N HIS A 65 -3.13 1.83 -16.96
CA HIS A 65 -2.60 0.76 -16.10
C HIS A 65 -1.12 0.95 -15.77
N SER A 66 -0.33 1.40 -16.75
CA SER A 66 1.09 1.68 -16.56
C SER A 66 1.34 2.86 -15.61
N ASP A 67 0.47 3.88 -15.60
CA ASP A 67 0.64 5.05 -14.71
C ASP A 67 0.53 4.68 -13.23
N ILE A 68 -0.20 3.61 -12.92
CA ILE A 68 -0.37 3.07 -11.57
C ILE A 68 0.42 1.77 -11.35
N GLY A 69 1.38 1.47 -12.22
CA GLY A 69 2.35 0.38 -12.03
C GLY A 69 1.84 -1.03 -12.36
N ILE A 70 0.64 -1.15 -12.95
CA ILE A 70 0.13 -2.41 -13.52
C ILE A 70 0.76 -2.57 -14.91
N THR A 71 1.94 -3.17 -14.95
CA THR A 71 2.72 -3.35 -16.18
C THR A 71 3.62 -4.56 -16.12
N ARG A 72 4.00 -5.10 -17.28
CA ARG A 72 5.05 -6.12 -17.43
C ARG A 72 6.43 -5.53 -17.75
N GLN A 73 6.50 -4.22 -17.96
CA GLN A 73 7.76 -3.55 -18.24
C GLN A 73 8.64 -3.55 -16.99
N ARG A 74 9.95 -3.81 -17.16
CA ARG A 74 10.93 -3.82 -16.06
C ARG A 74 10.62 -4.82 -14.93
N THR A 75 9.82 -5.86 -15.16
CA THR A 75 9.50 -6.87 -14.12
C THR A 75 10.76 -7.51 -13.54
N ILE A 76 11.70 -7.93 -14.38
CA ILE A 76 12.97 -8.53 -13.92
C ILE A 76 13.77 -7.53 -13.07
N TYR A 77 13.80 -6.26 -13.47
CA TYR A 77 14.47 -5.21 -12.71
C TYR A 77 13.79 -4.94 -11.36
N SER A 78 12.45 -4.93 -11.33
CA SER A 78 11.64 -4.81 -10.11
C SER A 78 11.96 -5.95 -9.14
N LEU A 79 11.94 -7.20 -9.62
CA LEU A 79 12.28 -8.39 -8.85
C LEU A 79 13.70 -8.36 -8.30
N LYS A 80 14.70 -8.03 -9.14
CA LYS A 80 16.11 -7.91 -8.70
C LYS A 80 16.30 -6.82 -7.65
N THR A 81 15.54 -5.73 -7.74
CA THR A 81 15.61 -4.62 -6.78
C THR A 81 15.05 -5.02 -5.42
N VAL A 82 13.95 -5.77 -5.37
CA VAL A 82 13.32 -6.17 -4.11
C VAL A 82 13.95 -7.40 -3.48
N LEU A 83 14.61 -8.27 -4.25
CA LEU A 83 15.19 -9.51 -3.73
C LEU A 83 16.09 -9.31 -2.50
N PRO A 84 17.12 -8.42 -2.52
CA PRO A 84 17.96 -8.20 -1.34
C PRO A 84 17.17 -7.60 -0.16
N ILE A 85 16.17 -6.76 -0.45
CA ILE A 85 15.28 -6.19 0.57
C ILE A 85 14.49 -7.30 1.26
N THR A 86 13.89 -8.20 0.48
CA THR A 86 13.12 -9.33 1.01
C THR A 86 14.01 -10.21 1.90
N ILE A 87 15.22 -10.56 1.45
CA ILE A 87 16.15 -11.38 2.25
C ILE A 87 16.47 -10.70 3.59
N VAL A 88 16.81 -9.41 3.58
CA VAL A 88 17.13 -8.66 4.81
C VAL A 88 15.93 -8.63 5.75
N LEU A 89 14.72 -8.40 5.25
CA LEU A 89 13.51 -8.35 6.07
C LEU A 89 13.14 -9.75 6.61
N LEU A 90 13.36 -10.82 5.86
CA LEU A 90 13.16 -12.20 6.34
C LEU A 90 14.14 -12.53 7.47
N ILE A 91 15.42 -12.16 7.31
CA ILE A 91 16.42 -12.32 8.37
C ILE A 91 16.03 -11.51 9.61
N ALA A 92 15.61 -10.25 9.44
CA ALA A 92 15.18 -9.41 10.55
C ALA A 92 13.99 -10.00 11.31
N ALA A 93 12.98 -10.52 10.59
CA ALA A 93 11.84 -11.20 11.20
C ALA A 93 12.23 -12.52 11.89
N GLY A 94 13.16 -13.29 11.32
CA GLY A 94 13.70 -14.49 11.96
C GLY A 94 14.47 -14.18 13.24
N LEU A 95 15.32 -13.14 13.22
CA LEU A 95 16.03 -12.65 14.41
C LEU A 95 15.06 -12.16 15.49
N PHE A 96 14.00 -11.45 15.08
CA PHE A 96 12.95 -11.01 16.00
C PHE A 96 12.34 -12.19 16.76
N LEU A 97 11.99 -13.29 16.07
CA LEU A 97 11.46 -14.50 16.70
C LEU A 97 12.45 -15.28 17.58
N LEU A 98 13.75 -15.12 17.35
CA LEU A 98 14.77 -15.73 18.23
C LEU A 98 14.92 -14.94 19.54
N LEU A 99 14.68 -13.63 19.51
CA LEU A 99 14.80 -12.74 20.66
C LEU A 99 13.48 -12.59 21.43
N GLU A 100 12.36 -12.63 20.72
CA GLU A 100 11.02 -12.44 21.26
C GLU A 100 10.10 -13.61 20.90
N LYS A 101 9.10 -13.88 21.76
CA LYS A 101 8.09 -14.89 21.47
C LYS A 101 7.11 -14.38 20.40
N PRO A 102 6.41 -15.27 19.67
CA PRO A 102 5.28 -14.87 18.83
C PRO A 102 4.33 -13.96 19.59
N ARG A 103 3.96 -12.85 18.96
CA ARG A 103 3.13 -11.79 19.55
C ARG A 103 1.64 -12.14 19.47
N PHE A 104 1.27 -12.92 18.46
CA PHE A 104 -0.08 -13.34 18.16
C PHE A 104 -0.15 -14.87 18.02
N SER A 105 -1.35 -15.42 18.21
CA SER A 105 -1.62 -16.83 17.93
C SER A 105 -2.21 -16.93 16.51
N PRO A 106 -1.50 -17.56 15.55
CA PRO A 106 -2.00 -17.70 14.20
C PRO A 106 -3.24 -18.59 14.19
N THR A 107 -4.40 -18.02 13.83
CA THR A 107 -5.68 -18.75 13.74
C THR A 107 -6.19 -18.86 12.29
N GLU A 108 -5.45 -18.29 11.35
CA GLU A 108 -5.87 -18.15 9.96
C GLU A 108 -5.80 -19.47 9.18
N GLY A 109 -6.88 -19.78 8.46
CA GLY A 109 -6.97 -20.96 7.59
C GLY A 109 -6.40 -20.73 6.19
N ILE A 110 -6.30 -21.81 5.40
CA ILE A 110 -5.80 -21.76 4.01
C ILE A 110 -6.57 -20.74 3.15
N GLY A 111 -7.89 -20.62 3.34
CA GLY A 111 -8.72 -19.67 2.61
C GLY A 111 -8.29 -18.21 2.82
N PHE A 112 -7.87 -17.86 4.04
CA PHE A 112 -7.32 -16.53 4.33
C PHE A 112 -6.02 -16.29 3.55
N TYR A 113 -5.08 -17.26 3.54
CA TYR A 113 -3.83 -17.10 2.80
C TYR A 113 -4.04 -16.98 1.30
N VAL A 114 -4.98 -17.73 0.72
CA VAL A 114 -5.33 -17.60 -0.71
C VAL A 114 -5.87 -16.19 -1.00
N PHE A 115 -6.80 -15.69 -0.17
CA PHE A 115 -7.30 -14.32 -0.27
C PHE A 115 -6.17 -13.28 -0.09
N TYR A 116 -5.30 -13.49 0.90
CA TYR A 116 -4.20 -12.59 1.21
C TYR A 116 -3.24 -12.46 0.02
N ILE A 117 -2.81 -13.60 -0.54
CA ILE A 117 -1.83 -13.69 -1.63
C ILE A 117 -2.40 -13.10 -2.93
N LEU A 118 -3.63 -13.46 -3.29
CA LEU A 118 -4.18 -13.15 -4.62
C LEU A 118 -4.94 -11.83 -4.67
N ILE A 119 -5.48 -11.36 -3.55
CA ILE A 119 -6.39 -10.21 -3.51
C ILE A 119 -5.86 -9.13 -2.59
N SER A 120 -5.71 -9.43 -1.29
CA SER A 120 -5.40 -8.39 -0.29
C SER A 120 -4.07 -7.72 -0.56
N CYS A 121 -2.98 -8.49 -0.67
CA CYS A 121 -1.64 -7.94 -0.84
C CYS A 121 -1.48 -7.18 -2.18
N PRO A 122 -1.90 -7.72 -3.35
CA PRO A 122 -1.90 -6.96 -4.60
C PRO A 122 -2.73 -5.68 -4.55
N ALA A 123 -3.89 -5.70 -3.88
CA ALA A 123 -4.74 -4.53 -3.72
C ALA A 123 -4.08 -3.46 -2.85
N GLN A 124 -3.42 -3.85 -1.76
CA GLN A 124 -2.66 -2.94 -0.91
C GLN A 124 -1.48 -2.32 -1.66
N GLU A 125 -0.70 -3.11 -2.40
CA GLU A 125 0.39 -2.57 -3.23
C GLU A 125 -0.13 -1.60 -4.30
N LEU A 126 -1.22 -1.96 -4.97
CA LEU A 126 -1.86 -1.07 -5.93
C LEU A 126 -2.27 0.25 -5.28
N LEU A 127 -2.91 0.21 -4.11
CA LEU A 127 -3.39 1.40 -3.42
C LEU A 127 -2.24 2.31 -2.96
N PHE A 128 -1.25 1.76 -2.26
CA PHE A 128 -0.21 2.57 -1.61
C PHE A 128 1.00 2.88 -2.51
N ARG A 129 1.30 2.04 -3.51
CA ARG A 129 2.47 2.23 -4.39
C ARG A 129 2.02 2.72 -5.76
N GLY A 130 1.00 2.10 -6.34
CA GLY A 130 0.47 2.49 -7.65
C GLY A 130 -0.25 3.84 -7.59
N ILE A 131 -1.45 3.81 -7.01
CA ILE A 131 -2.43 4.90 -7.03
C ILE A 131 -1.92 6.08 -6.20
N LEU A 132 -1.53 5.86 -4.94
CA LEU A 132 -1.04 6.94 -4.08
C LEU A 132 0.18 7.65 -4.67
N SER A 133 1.17 6.91 -5.19
CA SER A 133 2.35 7.54 -5.79
C SER A 133 1.96 8.44 -6.97
N ARG A 134 1.06 7.96 -7.84
CA ARG A 134 0.58 8.76 -8.97
C ARG A 134 -0.14 10.02 -8.52
N MET A 135 -0.99 9.94 -7.49
CA MET A 135 -1.68 11.10 -6.93
C MET A 135 -0.71 12.11 -6.33
N LEU A 136 0.26 11.67 -5.52
CA LEU A 136 1.23 12.57 -4.88
C LEU A 136 2.12 13.28 -5.92
N GLN A 137 2.48 12.61 -7.02
CA GLN A 137 3.21 13.21 -8.14
C GLN A 137 2.38 14.27 -8.87
N GLU A 138 1.09 14.03 -9.09
CA GLU A 138 0.17 15.00 -9.72
C GLU A 138 -0.13 16.20 -8.81
N LEU A 139 -0.05 16.00 -7.49
CA LEU A 139 -0.04 17.06 -6.48
C LEU A 139 1.31 17.82 -6.42
N ARG A 140 2.31 17.39 -7.21
CA ARG A 140 3.64 18.01 -7.32
C ARG A 140 4.38 18.08 -5.99
N LEU A 141 4.19 17.08 -5.13
CA LEU A 141 4.94 16.97 -3.88
C LEU A 141 6.42 16.72 -4.17
N HIS A 142 7.28 17.25 -3.31
CA HIS A 142 8.71 16.95 -3.37
C HIS A 142 8.93 15.47 -3.04
N ARG A 143 9.90 14.82 -3.70
CA ARG A 143 10.14 13.36 -3.60
C ARG A 143 10.29 12.83 -2.17
N VAL A 144 10.89 13.62 -1.28
CA VAL A 144 11.03 13.29 0.15
C VAL A 144 9.68 13.29 0.87
N LEU A 145 8.83 14.27 0.57
CA LEU A 145 7.47 14.35 1.12
C LEU A 145 6.59 13.21 0.57
N GLU A 146 6.69 12.90 -0.73
CA GLU A 146 5.97 11.75 -1.30
C GLU A 146 6.30 10.46 -0.55
N LEU A 147 7.59 10.21 -0.33
CA LEU A 147 8.06 9.04 0.40
C LEU A 147 7.54 9.04 1.85
N GLY A 148 7.63 10.17 2.54
CA GLY A 148 7.18 10.29 3.93
C GLY A 148 5.67 10.07 4.07
N VAL A 149 4.86 10.71 3.21
CA VAL A 149 3.40 10.56 3.20
C VAL A 149 3.00 9.12 2.84
N ALA A 150 3.59 8.54 1.80
CA ALA A 150 3.26 7.17 1.40
C ALA A 150 3.63 6.14 2.47
N ALA A 151 4.79 6.29 3.10
CA ALA A 151 5.21 5.44 4.20
C ALA A 151 4.30 5.59 5.44
N ALA A 152 3.98 6.83 5.82
CA ALA A 152 3.12 7.11 6.96
C ALA A 152 1.71 6.56 6.75
N LEU A 153 1.10 6.76 5.57
CA LEU A 153 -0.22 6.22 5.26
C LEU A 153 -0.23 4.69 5.19
N PHE A 154 0.84 4.07 4.69
CA PHE A 154 0.98 2.62 4.67
C PHE A 154 1.12 2.02 6.07
N GLY A 155 1.83 2.67 6.99
CA GLY A 155 1.82 2.26 8.40
C GLY A 155 0.46 2.54 9.05
N TYR A 156 -0.11 3.70 8.80
CA TYR A 156 -1.36 4.17 9.41
C TYR A 156 -2.52 3.21 9.24
N VAL A 157 -2.71 2.57 8.07
CA VAL A 157 -3.82 1.62 7.88
C VAL A 157 -3.80 0.46 8.89
N HIS A 158 -2.64 0.13 9.46
CA HIS A 158 -2.49 -0.93 10.46
C HIS A 158 -2.97 -0.50 11.86
N ILE A 159 -3.34 0.77 12.06
CA ILE A 159 -3.96 1.23 13.31
C ILE A 159 -5.24 0.46 13.66
N ILE A 160 -5.91 -0.12 12.64
CA ILE A 160 -7.10 -0.95 12.82
C ILE A 160 -6.84 -2.14 13.75
N TYR A 161 -5.62 -2.67 13.78
CA TYR A 161 -5.23 -3.81 14.62
C TYR A 161 -4.90 -3.43 16.07
N GLY A 162 -4.92 -2.14 16.41
CA GLY A 162 -4.63 -1.68 17.77
C GLY A 162 -3.17 -1.84 18.20
N ASP A 163 -2.25 -2.18 17.29
CA ASP A 163 -0.84 -2.42 17.58
C ASP A 163 0.08 -1.32 17.02
N MET A 164 0.60 -0.46 17.89
CA MET A 164 1.50 0.63 17.49
C MET A 164 2.85 0.16 16.99
N LEU A 165 3.33 -0.98 17.45
CA LEU A 165 4.58 -1.53 16.93
C LEU A 165 4.41 -1.90 15.44
N THR A 166 3.31 -2.54 15.07
CA THR A 166 2.99 -2.83 13.66
C THR A 166 2.88 -1.55 12.84
N VAL A 167 2.23 -0.49 13.33
CA VAL A 167 2.15 0.80 12.61
C VAL A 167 3.54 1.38 12.31
N VAL A 168 4.44 1.38 13.31
CA VAL A 168 5.80 1.90 13.16
C VAL A 168 6.62 1.03 12.21
N VAL A 169 6.60 -0.29 12.40
CA VAL A 169 7.36 -1.24 11.56
C VAL A 169 6.86 -1.17 10.12
N MET A 170 5.55 -1.18 9.89
CA MET A 170 4.98 -1.06 8.56
C MET A 170 5.30 0.30 7.92
N SER A 171 5.36 1.39 8.68
CA SER A 171 5.84 2.68 8.16
C SER A 171 7.28 2.57 7.63
N ILE A 172 8.18 1.95 8.40
CA ILE A 172 9.60 1.77 8.02
C ILE A 172 9.71 0.87 6.78
N VAL A 173 9.02 -0.27 6.76
CA VAL A 173 8.98 -1.17 5.60
C VAL A 173 8.38 -0.45 4.38
N GLY A 174 7.37 0.39 4.61
CA GLY A 174 6.76 1.27 3.63
C GLY A 174 7.76 2.18 2.92
N ILE A 175 8.72 2.77 3.64
CA ILE A 175 9.82 3.57 3.05
C ILE A 175 10.61 2.72 2.05
N VAL A 176 10.98 1.51 2.45
CA VAL A 176 11.85 0.63 1.66
C VAL A 176 11.14 0.17 0.39
N TRP A 177 9.91 -0.33 0.50
CA TRP A 177 9.14 -0.77 -0.67
C TRP A 177 8.73 0.39 -1.58
N TYR A 178 8.37 1.56 -1.04
CA TYR A 178 8.05 2.72 -1.87
C TYR A 178 9.26 3.18 -2.70
N ARG A 179 10.46 3.19 -2.11
CA ARG A 179 11.71 3.48 -2.85
C ARG A 179 11.98 2.42 -3.94
N ALA A 180 11.77 1.15 -3.64
CA ALA A 180 11.96 0.07 -4.62
C ALA A 180 10.96 0.18 -5.79
N TYR A 181 9.70 0.48 -5.48
CA TYR A 181 8.67 0.75 -6.47
C TYR A 181 9.06 1.92 -7.38
N GLN A 182 9.45 3.07 -6.83
CA GLN A 182 9.81 4.26 -7.63
C GLN A 182 10.92 4.02 -8.66
N ARG A 183 11.80 3.02 -8.45
CA ARG A 183 12.86 2.70 -9.42
C ARG A 183 12.33 1.94 -10.64
N SER A 184 11.29 1.14 -10.46
CA SER A 184 10.77 0.25 -11.49
C SER A 184 9.42 0.69 -12.06
N SER A 185 8.63 1.45 -11.30
CA SER A 185 7.21 1.75 -11.54
C SER A 185 6.42 0.48 -11.90
N ASN A 186 6.73 -0.61 -11.21
CA ASN A 186 6.15 -1.92 -11.45
C ASN A 186 5.82 -2.59 -10.12
N LEU A 187 4.55 -2.94 -9.94
CA LEU A 187 4.02 -3.50 -8.69
C LEU A 187 4.43 -4.96 -8.45
N ILE A 188 4.81 -5.72 -9.47
CA ILE A 188 5.05 -7.18 -9.35
C ILE A 188 6.13 -7.47 -8.31
N GLY A 189 7.27 -6.78 -8.36
CA GLY A 189 8.36 -7.03 -7.42
C GLY A 189 7.95 -6.76 -5.97
N VAL A 190 7.41 -5.57 -5.68
CA VAL A 190 7.00 -5.20 -4.33
C VAL A 190 5.85 -6.08 -3.81
N THR A 191 4.92 -6.48 -4.68
CA THR A 191 3.84 -7.43 -4.33
C THR A 191 4.40 -8.79 -3.95
N MET A 192 5.34 -9.34 -4.72
CA MET A 192 5.97 -10.61 -4.38
C MET A 192 6.73 -10.53 -3.05
N SER A 193 7.46 -9.44 -2.81
CA SER A 193 8.17 -9.21 -1.55
C SER A 193 7.19 -9.15 -0.37
N HIS A 194 6.09 -8.40 -0.51
CA HIS A 194 5.08 -8.25 0.53
C HIS A 194 4.29 -9.53 0.76
N VAL A 195 3.97 -10.31 -0.26
CA VAL A 195 3.34 -11.63 -0.11
C VAL A 195 4.24 -12.55 0.71
N ILE A 196 5.50 -12.70 0.33
CA ILE A 196 6.44 -13.61 1.01
C ILE A 196 6.59 -13.21 2.48
N LEU A 197 6.83 -11.93 2.73
CA LEU A 197 7.01 -11.43 4.10
C LEU A 197 5.74 -11.57 4.92
N GLY A 198 4.59 -11.13 4.37
CA GLY A 198 3.32 -11.16 5.08
C GLY A 198 2.86 -12.58 5.43
N VAL A 199 2.93 -13.52 4.48
CA VAL A 199 2.61 -14.93 4.76
C VAL A 199 3.47 -15.47 5.89
N MET A 200 4.78 -15.22 5.85
CA MET A 200 5.69 -15.68 6.89
C MET A 200 5.39 -15.01 8.25
N THR A 201 5.22 -13.70 8.29
CA THR A 201 5.01 -12.96 9.55
C THR A 201 3.67 -13.28 10.19
N ILE A 202 2.61 -13.50 9.40
CA ILE A 202 1.29 -13.91 9.90
C ILE A 202 1.35 -15.35 10.39
N ALA A 203 1.92 -16.27 9.60
CA ALA A 203 2.02 -17.68 9.98
C ALA A 203 2.87 -17.92 11.24
N LEU A 204 3.85 -17.04 11.50
CA LEU A 204 4.69 -17.10 12.69
C LEU A 204 4.19 -16.22 13.85
N GLY A 205 3.04 -15.55 13.69
CA GLY A 205 2.42 -14.75 14.76
C GLY A 205 3.19 -13.48 15.12
N ILE A 206 3.94 -12.89 14.20
CA ILE A 206 4.62 -11.60 14.38
C ILE A 206 3.63 -10.44 14.19
N ILE A 207 2.70 -10.60 13.24
CA ILE A 207 1.68 -9.61 12.84
C ILE A 207 0.33 -10.34 12.68
N ASP A 208 -0.77 -9.64 12.95
CA ASP A 208 -2.17 -10.08 12.80
C ASP A 208 -2.82 -9.54 11.51
#